data_AF-A0A7U6KGM0-F1
#
_entry.id   AF-A0A7U6KGM0-F1
#
_cell.length_a   1.000
_cell.length_b   1.000
_cell.length_c   1.000
_cell.angle_alpha   90.00
_cell.angle_beta   90.00
_cell.angle_gamma   90.00
#
_symmetry.space_group_name_H-M   'P 1'
#
loop_
_entity.id
_entity.type
_entity.pdbx_description
1 polymer ?
#
loop_
_entity_poly.entity_id
_entity_poly.type
_entity_poly.pdbx_seq_one_letter_code
_entity_poly.pdbx_strand_id
1 'polypeptide(L)'
;MATSKKYFSIRISIFIIPPYIYCIDYTITIKFLYTKPIHTIWYLSMLTPFGNPQNLYLYSYYGIDTMEFVKIMLPSFLAATVLIVVCCLFVKSTPLTLKNDEDFVLDKKKTLIYSVLFVASILIVFRVVPYIGGTIVITIALLFLDKDSIKEVNYPLLATFCVFFVSSGNMARIPAVSTFFEYLLPKNTLLFGILSCQFISNVPSAVLLSHFTGDYASLLPAVNIGGCGTLIASLASLITFSEFKKHQPEKVKGYVVRFSVINFSFVILLFLLQTLIP
;
A
#
# COMPACT_ATOMS: atom_id res chain seq x y z
N MET A 1 -13.60 30.64 -0.25
CA MET A 1 -13.33 29.90 -1.51
C MET A 1 -11.90 29.31 -1.60
N ALA A 2 -11.11 29.27 -0.51
CA ALA A 2 -9.70 28.81 -0.53
C ALA A 2 -9.42 27.55 0.32
N THR A 3 -10.43 26.98 0.99
CA THR A 3 -10.25 25.88 1.95
C THR A 3 -10.54 24.49 1.40
N SER A 4 -11.17 24.33 0.23
CA SER A 4 -11.48 22.99 -0.32
C SER A 4 -10.34 22.35 -1.14
N LYS A 5 -9.36 23.13 -1.60
CA LYS A 5 -8.29 22.65 -2.51
C LYS A 5 -7.15 21.87 -1.86
N LYS A 6 -7.01 21.91 -0.53
CA LYS A 6 -5.95 21.14 0.18
C LYS A 6 -6.32 19.68 0.46
N TYR A 7 -7.57 19.29 0.25
CA TYR A 7 -8.07 17.96 0.65
C TYR A 7 -7.95 16.88 -0.44
N PHE A 8 -7.70 17.26 -1.70
CA PHE A 8 -7.68 16.31 -2.82
C PHE A 8 -6.35 15.57 -2.98
N SER A 9 -5.21 16.22 -2.70
CA SER A 9 -3.88 15.59 -2.92
C SER A 9 -3.57 14.42 -1.97
N ILE A 10 -4.34 14.27 -0.88
CA ILE A 10 -4.27 13.14 0.07
C ILE A 10 -5.30 12.04 -0.31
N ARG A 11 -5.99 12.12 -1.46
CA ARG A 11 -7.05 11.15 -1.83
C ARG A 11 -6.54 9.84 -2.41
N ILE A 12 -5.31 9.79 -2.93
CA ILE A 12 -4.78 8.58 -3.59
C ILE A 12 -3.90 7.74 -2.65
N SER A 13 -3.35 8.32 -1.58
CA SER A 13 -2.39 7.65 -0.69
C SER A 13 -3.02 6.84 0.45
N ILE A 14 -4.35 6.78 0.55
CA ILE A 14 -5.06 6.08 1.66
C ILE A 14 -5.35 4.60 1.34
N PHE A 15 -5.07 4.15 0.11
CA PHE A 15 -5.13 2.73 -0.28
C PHE A 15 -4.08 1.85 0.41
N ILE A 16 -3.16 2.47 1.14
CA ILE A 16 -2.05 1.85 1.85
C ILE A 16 -2.03 2.43 3.26
N ILE A 17 -3.10 2.26 4.02
CA ILE A 17 -2.92 2.20 5.46
C ILE A 17 -3.15 0.72 5.72
N PRO A 18 -2.16 -0.01 6.23
CA PRO A 18 -2.44 -1.38 6.54
C PRO A 18 -3.27 -1.46 7.82
N PRO A 19 -4.11 -2.49 7.97
CA PRO A 19 -5.13 -2.44 9.02
C PRO A 19 -4.56 -2.66 10.45
N TYR A 20 -3.25 -2.85 10.60
CA TYR A 20 -2.59 -2.81 11.91
C TYR A 20 -2.56 -1.40 12.54
N ILE A 21 -2.78 -0.35 11.75
CA ILE A 21 -2.85 1.04 12.25
C ILE A 21 -4.11 1.29 13.09
N TYR A 22 -5.18 0.51 12.88
CA TYR A 22 -6.41 0.61 13.69
C TYR A 22 -6.18 0.30 15.18
N CYS A 23 -5.11 -0.42 15.51
CA CYS A 23 -4.89 -0.96 16.85
C CYS A 23 -4.08 -0.04 17.78
N ILE A 24 -3.43 1.02 17.27
CA ILE A 24 -2.35 1.70 17.99
C ILE A 24 -2.79 3.02 18.66
N ASP A 25 -3.75 3.78 18.12
CA ASP A 25 -4.42 4.85 18.89
C ASP A 25 -5.71 5.37 18.24
N TYR A 26 -6.76 5.48 19.05
CA TYR A 26 -8.15 5.68 18.64
C TYR A 26 -8.45 7.07 18.05
N THR A 27 -7.84 8.11 18.61
CA THR A 27 -8.19 9.51 18.30
C THR A 27 -7.76 9.94 16.90
N ILE A 28 -6.70 9.34 16.35
CA ILE A 28 -6.15 9.70 15.04
C ILE A 28 -6.80 8.86 13.94
N THR A 29 -7.02 7.57 14.19
CA THR A 29 -7.78 6.68 13.32
C THR A 29 -9.19 7.21 13.07
N ILE A 30 -9.89 7.70 14.11
CA ILE A 30 -11.25 8.25 13.97
C ILE A 30 -11.26 9.56 13.19
N LYS A 31 -10.31 10.48 13.38
CA LYS A 31 -10.29 11.76 12.64
C LYS A 31 -9.95 11.57 11.14
N PHE A 32 -9.16 10.53 10.84
CA PHE A 32 -8.81 10.11 9.48
C PHE A 32 -9.97 9.38 8.79
N LEU A 33 -10.76 8.60 9.53
CA LEU A 33 -12.01 7.98 9.07
C LEU A 33 -13.13 9.02 8.85
N TYR A 34 -13.22 10.06 9.70
CA TYR A 34 -14.33 11.01 9.69
C TYR A 34 -14.38 11.95 8.49
N THR A 35 -13.28 12.11 7.77
CA THR A 35 -13.18 13.13 6.72
C THR A 35 -13.37 12.59 5.30
N LYS A 36 -13.54 11.27 5.09
CA LYS A 36 -13.56 10.69 3.73
C LYS A 36 -14.46 9.45 3.60
N PRO A 37 -15.42 9.43 2.65
CA PRO A 37 -16.28 8.28 2.40
C PRO A 37 -15.54 7.25 1.55
N ILE A 38 -14.67 6.43 2.15
CA ILE A 38 -14.02 5.30 1.46
C ILE A 38 -13.96 4.12 2.44
N HIS A 39 -15.11 3.53 2.75
CA HIS A 39 -15.21 2.46 3.74
C HIS A 39 -15.24 1.04 3.15
N THR A 40 -15.16 0.87 1.83
CA THR A 40 -15.41 -0.45 1.21
C THR A 40 -14.25 -1.00 0.37
N ILE A 41 -13.23 -0.20 0.03
CA ILE A 41 -12.16 -0.64 -0.91
C ILE A 41 -10.87 -1.10 -0.18
N TRP A 42 -10.85 -1.00 1.14
CA TRP A 42 -9.66 -1.26 1.96
C TRP A 42 -9.13 -2.70 1.91
N TYR A 43 -10.01 -3.69 1.87
CA TYR A 43 -9.62 -5.10 1.91
C TYR A 43 -9.02 -5.61 0.59
N LEU A 44 -9.24 -4.91 -0.53
CA LEU A 44 -8.72 -5.36 -1.83
C LEU A 44 -7.26 -4.99 -2.08
N SER A 45 -6.63 -4.15 -1.25
CA SER A 45 -5.29 -3.61 -1.55
C SER A 45 -4.19 -4.68 -1.62
N MET A 46 -4.24 -5.70 -0.75
CA MET A 46 -3.28 -6.81 -0.79
C MET A 46 -3.63 -7.86 -1.84
N LEU A 47 -4.93 -8.07 -2.13
CA LEU A 47 -5.43 -9.08 -3.07
C LEU A 47 -5.45 -8.63 -4.53
N THR A 48 -5.28 -7.33 -4.80
CA THR A 48 -5.27 -6.80 -6.17
C THR A 48 -3.88 -6.29 -6.55
N PRO A 49 -3.44 -6.52 -7.80
CA PRO A 49 -2.15 -6.02 -8.27
C PRO A 49 -2.03 -4.49 -8.17
N PHE A 50 -3.08 -3.72 -8.48
CA PHE A 50 -3.07 -2.26 -8.39
C PHE A 50 -3.26 -1.70 -6.98
N GLY A 51 -3.50 -2.55 -5.98
CA GLY A 51 -3.78 -2.09 -4.62
C GLY A 51 -2.58 -1.40 -3.97
N ASN A 52 -1.37 -1.87 -4.26
CA ASN A 52 -0.15 -1.24 -3.80
C ASN A 52 1.00 -1.29 -4.84
N PRO A 53 1.98 -0.37 -4.76
CA PRO A 53 3.02 -0.23 -5.78
C PRO A 53 3.94 -1.45 -5.91
N GLN A 54 4.29 -2.09 -4.78
CA GLN A 54 5.15 -3.26 -4.79
C GLN A 54 4.49 -4.47 -5.46
N ASN A 55 3.18 -4.67 -5.24
CA ASN A 55 2.40 -5.72 -5.90
C ASN A 55 2.28 -5.46 -7.39
N LEU A 56 1.97 -4.21 -7.77
CA LEU A 56 1.85 -3.83 -9.18
C LEU A 56 3.18 -4.06 -9.92
N TYR A 57 4.28 -3.68 -9.29
CA TYR A 57 5.62 -3.88 -9.83
C TYR A 57 5.92 -5.38 -10.02
N LEU A 58 5.80 -6.21 -8.97
CA LEU A 58 6.11 -7.64 -9.05
C LEU A 58 5.17 -8.38 -10.02
N TYR A 59 3.88 -8.05 -10.02
CA TYR A 59 2.89 -8.58 -10.95
C TYR A 59 3.28 -8.30 -12.42
N SER A 60 3.78 -7.09 -12.70
CA SER A 60 4.24 -6.73 -14.04
C SER A 60 5.61 -7.29 -14.39
N TYR A 61 6.55 -7.32 -13.44
CA TYR A 61 7.93 -7.75 -13.65
C TYR A 61 8.02 -9.26 -13.94
N TYR A 62 7.31 -10.08 -13.16
CA TYR A 62 7.30 -11.53 -13.34
C TYR A 62 6.22 -12.02 -14.30
N GLY A 63 5.33 -11.13 -14.78
CA GLY A 63 4.24 -11.53 -15.66
C GLY A 63 3.20 -12.46 -15.00
N ILE A 64 3.06 -12.39 -13.68
CA ILE A 64 2.22 -13.29 -12.86
C ILE A 64 0.77 -13.28 -13.36
N ASP A 65 0.11 -14.43 -13.46
CA ASP A 65 -1.32 -14.48 -13.77
C ASP A 65 -2.17 -13.88 -12.62
N THR A 66 -3.34 -13.33 -12.95
CA THR A 66 -4.22 -12.72 -11.94
C THR A 66 -4.69 -13.72 -10.89
N MET A 67 -5.09 -14.93 -11.31
CA MET A 67 -5.60 -15.93 -10.38
C MET A 67 -4.46 -16.51 -9.53
N GLU A 68 -3.28 -16.68 -10.12
CA GLU A 68 -2.08 -17.07 -9.40
C GLU A 68 -1.68 -16.04 -8.33
N PHE A 69 -1.65 -14.75 -8.69
CA PHE A 69 -1.39 -13.66 -7.75
C PHE A 69 -2.34 -13.69 -6.55
N VAL A 70 -3.65 -13.83 -6.81
CA VAL A 70 -4.66 -13.89 -5.76
C VAL A 70 -4.43 -15.12 -4.88
N LYS A 71 -4.15 -16.29 -5.46
CA LYS A 71 -3.88 -17.52 -4.70
C LYS A 71 -2.68 -17.39 -3.78
N ILE A 72 -1.58 -16.80 -4.26
CA ILE A 72 -0.37 -16.58 -3.45
C ILE A 72 -0.67 -15.62 -2.28
N MET A 73 -1.42 -14.56 -2.54
CA MET A 73 -1.71 -13.51 -1.54
C MET A 73 -2.83 -13.85 -0.57
N LEU A 74 -3.74 -14.76 -0.94
CA LEU A 74 -4.95 -15.07 -0.18
C LEU A 74 -4.68 -15.54 1.26
N PRO A 75 -3.73 -16.45 1.54
CA PRO A 75 -3.50 -16.91 2.90
C PRO A 75 -3.00 -15.80 3.81
N SER A 76 -2.01 -15.03 3.35
CA SER A 76 -1.49 -13.86 4.07
C SER A 76 -2.59 -12.81 4.30
N PHE A 77 -3.45 -12.59 3.31
CA PHE A 77 -4.58 -11.66 3.42
C PHE A 77 -5.61 -12.10 4.48
N LEU A 78 -6.05 -13.37 4.44
CA LEU A 78 -7.02 -13.91 5.38
C LEU A 78 -6.46 -13.88 6.81
N ALA A 79 -5.22 -14.31 6.98
CA ALA A 79 -4.53 -14.27 8.28
C ALA A 79 -4.45 -12.84 8.83
N ALA A 80 -4.01 -11.88 8.02
CA ALA A 80 -3.96 -10.48 8.43
C ALA A 80 -5.36 -9.97 8.80
N THR A 81 -6.37 -10.27 7.99
CA THR A 81 -7.76 -9.88 8.25
C THR A 81 -8.25 -10.41 9.61
N VAL A 82 -8.00 -11.68 9.91
CA VAL A 82 -8.35 -12.28 11.21
C VAL A 82 -7.63 -11.57 12.36
N LEU A 83 -6.31 -11.36 12.26
CA LEU A 83 -5.54 -10.66 13.28
C LEU A 83 -6.09 -9.25 13.56
N ILE A 84 -6.49 -8.56 12.49
CA ILE A 84 -7.06 -7.20 12.57
C ILE A 84 -8.43 -7.23 13.23
N VAL A 85 -9.30 -8.16 12.85
CA VAL A 85 -10.61 -8.32 13.48
C VAL A 85 -10.45 -8.61 14.96
N VAL A 86 -9.54 -9.52 15.34
CA VAL A 86 -9.24 -9.81 16.75
C VAL A 86 -8.76 -8.57 17.49
N CYS A 87 -7.83 -7.82 16.91
CA CYS A 87 -7.38 -6.53 17.44
C CYS A 87 -8.54 -5.55 17.66
N CYS A 88 -9.47 -5.43 16.71
CA CYS A 88 -10.64 -4.56 16.80
C CYS A 88 -11.63 -4.97 17.91
N LEU A 89 -11.65 -6.23 18.37
CA LEU A 89 -12.50 -6.65 19.49
C LEU A 89 -12.05 -6.08 20.84
N PHE A 90 -10.77 -5.75 21.00
CA PHE A 90 -10.21 -5.17 22.23
C PHE A 90 -10.26 -3.65 22.27
N VAL A 91 -10.77 -3.06 21.19
CA VAL A 91 -10.69 -1.64 20.86
C VAL A 91 -12.07 -1.10 21.29
N LYS A 92 -12.10 -0.13 22.24
CA LYS A 92 -13.33 0.47 22.81
C LYS A 92 -14.15 1.27 21.78
N SER A 93 -15.36 0.80 21.48
CA SER A 93 -16.32 1.54 20.64
C SER A 93 -16.55 2.96 21.17
N THR A 94 -16.34 3.95 20.31
CA THR A 94 -16.62 5.37 20.58
C THR A 94 -17.75 5.82 19.66
N PRO A 95 -18.79 6.48 20.19
CA PRO A 95 -19.92 6.91 19.38
C PRO A 95 -19.43 7.94 18.35
N LEU A 96 -19.57 7.58 17.07
CA LEU A 96 -19.29 8.47 15.95
C LEU A 96 -20.51 9.39 15.78
N THR A 97 -20.37 10.67 16.11
CA THR A 97 -21.42 11.68 15.88
C THR A 97 -21.48 12.07 14.41
N LEU A 98 -22.25 11.31 13.61
CA LEU A 98 -22.35 11.53 12.17
C LEU A 98 -22.77 12.98 11.92
N LYS A 99 -21.87 13.74 11.31
CA LYS A 99 -22.23 15.05 10.80
C LYS A 99 -23.03 14.81 9.54
N ASN A 100 -24.32 15.10 9.60
CA ASN A 100 -25.18 15.11 8.42
C ASN A 100 -24.72 16.24 7.49
N ASP A 101 -23.78 15.94 6.59
CA ASP A 101 -23.53 16.75 5.39
C ASP A 101 -24.64 16.41 4.38
N GLU A 102 -25.83 16.98 4.58
CA GLU A 102 -27.03 16.75 3.75
C GLU A 102 -26.94 17.41 2.35
N ASP A 103 -25.90 18.20 2.07
CA ASP A 103 -25.81 19.02 0.85
C ASP A 103 -24.95 18.41 -0.28
N PHE A 104 -24.55 17.13 -0.20
CA PHE A 104 -23.77 16.52 -1.30
C PHE A 104 -24.67 16.00 -2.42
N VAL A 105 -24.96 16.86 -3.41
CA VAL A 105 -25.62 16.44 -4.66
C VAL A 105 -24.61 15.76 -5.58
N LEU A 106 -24.82 14.47 -5.82
CA LEU A 106 -23.96 13.63 -6.64
C LEU A 106 -24.18 13.95 -8.13
N ASP A 107 -23.15 14.49 -8.80
CA ASP A 107 -23.19 14.74 -10.25
C ASP A 107 -23.12 13.42 -11.02
N LYS A 108 -24.30 12.90 -11.39
CA LYS A 108 -24.46 11.61 -12.08
C LYS A 108 -23.60 11.50 -13.34
N LYS A 109 -23.41 12.60 -14.09
CA LYS A 109 -22.64 12.59 -15.35
C LYS A 109 -21.15 12.47 -15.05
N LYS A 110 -20.63 13.25 -14.12
CA LYS A 110 -19.22 13.15 -13.70
C LYS A 110 -18.93 11.78 -13.08
N THR A 111 -19.83 11.28 -12.23
CA THR A 111 -19.68 9.94 -11.64
C THR A 111 -19.60 8.86 -12.70
N LEU A 112 -20.48 8.88 -13.72
CA LEU A 112 -20.42 7.92 -14.82
C LEU A 112 -19.09 7.99 -15.58
N ILE A 113 -18.62 9.20 -15.93
CA ILE A 113 -17.35 9.41 -16.62
C ILE A 113 -16.19 8.83 -15.79
N TYR A 114 -16.12 9.16 -14.49
CA TYR A 114 -15.08 8.66 -13.61
C TYR A 114 -15.15 7.15 -13.42
N SER A 115 -16.34 6.56 -13.33
CA SER A 115 -16.51 5.11 -13.28
C SER A 115 -15.97 4.44 -14.56
N VAL A 116 -16.24 4.98 -15.74
CA VAL A 116 -15.72 4.44 -17.00
C VAL A 116 -14.19 4.55 -17.06
N LEU A 117 -13.62 5.72 -16.72
CA LEU A 117 -12.17 5.91 -16.70
C LEU A 117 -11.47 5.04 -15.66
N PHE A 118 -12.13 4.79 -14.52
CA PHE A 118 -11.65 3.88 -13.50
C PHE A 118 -11.63 2.42 -13.97
N VAL A 119 -12.71 1.95 -14.60
CA VAL A 119 -12.75 0.61 -15.22
C VAL A 119 -11.66 0.49 -16.29
N ALA A 120 -11.50 1.49 -17.15
CA ALA A 120 -10.42 1.51 -18.15
C ALA A 120 -9.03 1.42 -17.50
N SER A 121 -8.82 2.11 -16.38
CA SER A 121 -7.56 2.05 -15.61
C SER A 121 -7.31 0.65 -15.03
N ILE A 122 -8.37 -0.02 -14.53
CA ILE A 122 -8.29 -1.41 -14.07
C ILE A 122 -7.91 -2.36 -15.21
N LEU A 123 -8.51 -2.20 -16.39
CA LEU A 123 -8.22 -3.03 -17.56
C LEU A 123 -6.77 -2.88 -18.04
N ILE A 124 -6.18 -1.69 -17.89
CA ILE A 124 -4.75 -1.47 -18.15
C ILE A 124 -3.89 -2.28 -17.18
N VAL A 125 -4.21 -2.26 -15.89
CA VAL A 125 -3.44 -3.00 -14.87
C VAL A 125 -3.49 -4.51 -15.13
N PHE A 126 -4.67 -5.04 -15.46
CA PHE A 126 -4.84 -6.46 -15.80
C PHE A 126 -4.28 -6.83 -17.19
N ARG A 127 -3.58 -5.92 -17.86
CA ARG A 127 -2.94 -6.12 -19.17
C ARG A 127 -3.93 -6.46 -20.30
N VAL A 128 -5.22 -6.15 -20.11
CA VAL A 128 -6.27 -6.30 -21.16
C VAL A 128 -6.10 -5.21 -22.23
N VAL A 129 -5.68 -4.01 -21.80
CA VAL A 129 -5.40 -2.87 -22.67
C VAL A 129 -3.91 -2.52 -22.59
N PRO A 130 -3.20 -2.28 -23.71
CA PRO A 130 -1.81 -1.85 -23.69
C PRO A 130 -1.61 -0.58 -22.87
N TYR A 131 -0.69 -0.60 -21.90
CA TYR A 131 -0.56 0.48 -20.92
C TYR A 131 -0.23 1.84 -21.55
N ILE A 132 0.58 1.88 -22.62
CA ILE A 132 0.93 3.12 -23.32
C ILE A 132 -0.32 3.75 -23.94
N GLY A 133 -1.04 2.98 -24.76
CA GLY A 133 -2.24 3.45 -25.44
C GLY A 133 -3.35 3.82 -24.46
N GLY A 134 -3.59 2.98 -23.45
CA GLY A 134 -4.59 3.23 -22.42
C GLY A 134 -4.29 4.50 -21.61
N THR A 135 -3.02 4.71 -21.21
CA THR A 135 -2.62 5.91 -20.46
C THR A 135 -2.79 7.18 -21.30
N ILE A 136 -2.40 7.14 -22.59
CA ILE A 136 -2.59 8.27 -23.52
C ILE A 136 -4.07 8.61 -23.66
N VAL A 137 -4.93 7.62 -23.93
CA VAL A 137 -6.37 7.83 -24.11
C VAL A 137 -7.01 8.40 -22.85
N ILE A 138 -6.71 7.85 -21.67
CA ILE A 138 -7.25 8.33 -20.39
C ILE A 138 -6.78 9.77 -20.11
N THR A 139 -5.50 10.07 -20.37
CA THR A 139 -4.95 11.41 -20.16
C THR A 139 -5.61 12.42 -21.09
N ILE A 140 -5.78 12.09 -22.38
CA ILE A 140 -6.49 12.94 -23.34
C ILE A 140 -7.95 13.14 -22.91
N ALA A 141 -8.65 12.08 -22.51
CA ALA A 141 -10.02 12.18 -22.04
C ALA A 141 -10.13 13.11 -20.82
N LEU A 142 -9.22 12.99 -19.85
CA LEU A 142 -9.17 13.88 -18.68
C LEU A 142 -8.82 15.32 -19.06
N LEU A 143 -7.91 15.55 -20.02
CA LEU A 143 -7.58 16.91 -20.49
C LEU A 143 -8.81 17.65 -21.03
N PHE A 144 -9.70 16.95 -21.73
CA PHE A 144 -10.94 17.52 -22.27
C PHE A 144 -12.10 17.57 -21.27
N LEU A 145 -12.23 16.55 -20.41
CA LEU A 145 -13.39 16.40 -19.51
C LEU A 145 -13.18 17.04 -18.13
N ASP A 146 -11.96 16.95 -17.57
CA ASP A 146 -11.63 17.47 -16.24
C ASP A 146 -10.11 17.68 -16.08
N LYS A 147 -9.59 18.76 -16.68
CA LYS A 147 -8.16 19.11 -16.65
C LYS A 147 -7.62 19.41 -15.25
N ASP A 148 -8.50 19.79 -14.32
CA ASP A 148 -8.09 20.15 -12.97
C ASP A 148 -7.72 18.89 -12.19
N SER A 149 -8.38 17.76 -12.46
CA SER A 149 -8.05 16.45 -11.88
C SER A 149 -6.60 16.01 -12.16
N ILE A 150 -6.05 16.36 -13.34
CA ILE A 150 -4.64 16.07 -13.67
C ILE A 150 -3.69 16.85 -12.76
N LYS A 151 -4.00 18.11 -12.44
CA LYS A 151 -3.17 18.95 -11.57
C LYS A 151 -3.18 18.50 -10.12
N GLU A 152 -4.22 17.78 -9.70
CA GLU A 152 -4.37 17.31 -8.33
C GLU A 152 -3.64 15.98 -8.05
N VAL A 153 -3.04 15.36 -9.08
CA VAL A 153 -2.18 14.19 -8.96
C VAL A 153 -0.98 14.49 -8.06
N ASN A 154 -0.64 13.54 -7.18
CA ASN A 154 0.54 13.63 -6.32
C ASN A 154 1.82 13.28 -7.12
N TYR A 155 2.27 14.22 -7.96
CA TYR A 155 3.51 14.07 -8.73
C TYR A 155 4.77 13.83 -7.87
N PRO A 156 4.93 14.43 -6.67
CA PRO A 156 6.04 14.10 -5.77
C PRO A 156 6.09 12.61 -5.38
N LEU A 157 4.93 11.98 -5.16
CA LEU A 157 4.88 10.54 -4.89
C LEU A 157 5.30 9.73 -6.12
N LEU A 158 4.87 10.12 -7.32
CA LEU A 158 5.29 9.46 -8.56
C LEU A 158 6.81 9.58 -8.78
N ALA A 159 7.37 10.77 -8.57
CA ALA A 159 8.81 11.01 -8.63
C ALA A 159 9.57 10.16 -7.60
N THR A 160 9.00 9.96 -6.41
CA THR A 160 9.56 9.08 -5.38
C THR A 160 9.68 7.64 -5.87
N PHE A 161 8.66 7.12 -6.58
CA PHE A 161 8.76 5.79 -7.19
C PHE A 161 9.83 5.72 -8.28
N CYS A 162 9.97 6.75 -9.12
CA CYS A 162 11.07 6.82 -10.09
C CYS A 162 12.44 6.74 -9.39
N VAL A 163 12.63 7.48 -8.30
CA VAL A 163 13.86 7.42 -7.50
C VAL A 163 14.06 6.04 -6.91
N PHE A 164 13.04 5.41 -6.32
CA PHE A 164 13.14 4.05 -5.79
C PHE A 164 13.54 3.03 -6.86
N PHE A 165 12.98 3.12 -8.06
CA PHE A 165 13.35 2.23 -9.16
C PHE A 165 14.80 2.44 -9.63
N VAL A 166 15.22 3.69 -9.79
CA VAL A 166 16.60 4.02 -10.19
C VAL A 166 17.60 3.61 -9.11
N SER A 167 17.33 3.93 -7.85
CA SER A 167 18.21 3.59 -6.72
C SER A 167 18.31 2.09 -6.51
N SER A 168 17.20 1.36 -6.57
CA SER A 168 17.20 -0.11 -6.42
C SER A 168 17.93 -0.78 -7.58
N GLY A 169 17.72 -0.32 -8.82
CA GLY A 169 18.42 -0.84 -9.99
C GLY A 169 19.93 -0.55 -9.97
N ASN A 170 20.35 0.63 -9.48
CA ASN A 170 21.78 0.93 -9.29
C ASN A 170 22.39 0.09 -8.17
N MET A 171 21.67 -0.09 -7.06
CA MET A 171 22.11 -0.92 -5.95
C MET A 171 22.27 -2.38 -6.38
N ALA A 172 21.41 -2.88 -7.26
CA ALA A 172 21.51 -4.22 -7.81
C ALA A 172 22.80 -4.49 -8.60
N ARG A 173 23.47 -3.44 -9.10
CA ARG A 173 24.74 -3.53 -9.84
C ARG A 173 25.98 -3.45 -8.95
N ILE A 174 25.82 -3.20 -7.65
CA ILE A 174 26.94 -3.15 -6.70
C ILE A 174 27.34 -4.60 -6.38
N PRO A 175 28.58 -5.05 -6.67
CA PRO A 175 28.98 -6.46 -6.51
C PRO A 175 28.76 -7.01 -5.10
N ALA A 176 29.00 -6.19 -4.08
CA ALA A 176 28.78 -6.59 -2.68
C ALA A 176 27.30 -6.86 -2.39
N VAL A 177 26.38 -6.07 -2.97
CA VAL A 177 24.94 -6.23 -2.76
C VAL A 177 24.41 -7.41 -3.58
N SER A 178 24.82 -7.54 -4.84
CA SER A 178 24.40 -8.66 -5.69
C SER A 178 24.84 -9.99 -5.08
N THR A 179 26.12 -10.13 -4.74
CA THR A 179 26.66 -11.36 -4.13
C THR A 179 25.96 -11.69 -2.81
N PHE A 180 25.62 -10.68 -2.01
CA PHE A 180 24.91 -10.85 -0.75
C PHE A 180 23.50 -11.42 -0.96
N PHE A 181 22.70 -10.83 -1.85
CA PHE A 181 21.33 -11.30 -2.07
C PHE A 181 21.25 -12.58 -2.91
N GLU A 182 22.14 -12.77 -3.87
CA GLU A 182 22.27 -14.04 -4.62
C GLU A 182 22.59 -15.22 -3.70
N TYR A 183 23.35 -14.99 -2.62
CA TYR A 183 23.64 -16.03 -1.62
C TYR A 183 22.48 -16.29 -0.64
N LEU A 184 21.74 -15.26 -0.25
CA LEU A 184 20.71 -15.37 0.79
C LEU A 184 19.34 -15.77 0.26
N LEU A 185 18.90 -15.22 -0.86
CA LEU A 185 17.54 -15.43 -1.38
C LEU A 185 17.22 -16.90 -1.70
N PRO A 186 18.13 -17.70 -2.29
CA PRO A 186 17.88 -19.12 -2.51
C PRO A 186 17.68 -19.93 -1.22
N LYS A 187 18.16 -19.43 -0.07
CA LYS A 187 17.99 -20.13 1.22
C LYS A 187 16.61 -19.91 1.82
N ASN A 188 16.10 -18.68 1.75
CA ASN A 188 14.77 -18.33 2.24
C ASN A 188 14.33 -16.95 1.71
N THR A 189 13.76 -16.92 0.51
CA THR A 189 13.30 -15.66 -0.11
C THR A 189 12.27 -14.95 0.76
N LEU A 190 11.40 -15.70 1.45
CA LEU A 190 10.40 -15.14 2.36
C LEU A 190 11.03 -14.36 3.53
N LEU A 191 11.94 -15.00 4.27
CA LEU A 191 12.59 -14.40 5.44
C LEU A 191 13.45 -13.20 5.05
N PHE A 192 14.32 -13.37 4.04
CA PHE A 192 15.24 -12.29 3.65
C PHE A 192 14.51 -11.15 2.94
N GLY A 193 13.39 -11.42 2.26
CA GLY A 193 12.48 -10.40 1.74
C GLY A 193 11.85 -9.56 2.85
N ILE A 194 11.33 -10.21 3.90
CA ILE A 194 10.78 -9.52 5.09
C ILE A 194 11.86 -8.66 5.76
N LEU A 195 13.04 -9.25 6.02
CA LEU A 195 14.13 -8.55 6.68
C LEU A 195 14.61 -7.34 5.89
N SER A 196 14.76 -7.47 4.57
CA SER A 196 15.16 -6.35 3.69
C SER A 196 14.21 -5.17 3.81
N CYS A 197 12.89 -5.42 3.87
CA CYS A 197 11.88 -4.37 4.01
C CYS A 197 12.07 -3.54 5.28
N GLN A 198 12.57 -4.14 6.37
CA GLN A 198 12.76 -3.44 7.64
C GLN A 198 13.79 -2.32 7.56
N PHE A 199 14.73 -2.42 6.62
CA PHE A 199 15.84 -1.48 6.44
C PHE A 199 15.69 -0.59 5.20
N ILE A 200 15.15 -1.13 4.10
CA ILE A 200 15.10 -0.42 2.81
C ILE A 200 13.70 0.16 2.53
N SER A 201 12.63 -0.39 3.13
CA SER A 201 11.21 -0.18 2.78
C SER A 201 10.68 -1.14 1.72
N ASN A 202 9.38 -1.43 1.77
CA ASN A 202 8.70 -2.46 1.00
C ASN A 202 8.81 -2.29 -0.53
N VAL A 203 8.56 -1.09 -1.06
CA VAL A 203 8.61 -0.83 -2.52
C VAL A 203 10.03 -0.98 -3.10
N PRO A 204 11.06 -0.26 -2.59
CA PRO A 204 12.43 -0.44 -3.08
C PRO A 204 12.98 -1.85 -2.81
N SER A 205 12.59 -2.52 -1.72
CA SER A 205 12.98 -3.92 -1.48
C SER A 205 12.41 -4.87 -2.55
N ALA A 206 11.14 -4.71 -2.92
CA ALA A 206 10.52 -5.52 -3.96
C ALA A 206 11.27 -5.39 -5.30
N VAL A 207 11.67 -4.17 -5.65
CA VAL A 207 12.39 -3.87 -6.89
C VAL A 207 13.81 -4.38 -6.85
N LEU A 208 14.52 -4.20 -5.74
CA LEU A 208 15.90 -4.66 -5.59
C LEU A 208 15.98 -6.19 -5.64
N LEU A 209 15.16 -6.86 -4.83
CA LEU A 209 15.23 -8.31 -4.65
C LEU A 209 14.74 -9.08 -5.88
N SER A 210 13.83 -8.50 -6.68
CA SER A 210 13.33 -9.16 -7.88
C SER A 210 14.41 -9.39 -8.94
N HIS A 211 15.51 -8.64 -8.89
CA HIS A 211 16.68 -8.87 -9.75
C HIS A 211 17.48 -10.12 -9.39
N PHE A 212 17.29 -10.67 -8.19
CA PHE A 212 18.13 -11.72 -7.61
C PHE A 212 17.40 -13.02 -7.27
N THR A 213 16.07 -13.08 -7.49
CA THR A 213 15.29 -14.30 -7.26
C THR A 213 14.23 -14.50 -8.33
N GLY A 214 14.03 -15.75 -8.73
CA GLY A 214 12.88 -16.18 -9.54
C GLY A 214 11.68 -16.59 -8.68
N ASP A 215 11.87 -16.73 -7.36
CA ASP A 215 10.82 -17.15 -6.41
C ASP A 215 9.91 -15.97 -6.03
N TYR A 216 9.12 -15.54 -7.01
CA TYR A 216 8.12 -14.48 -6.81
C TYR A 216 7.00 -14.92 -5.86
N ALA A 217 6.73 -16.23 -5.76
CA ALA A 217 5.70 -16.77 -4.89
C ALA A 217 6.02 -16.55 -3.41
N SER A 218 7.30 -16.64 -3.02
CA SER A 218 7.75 -16.24 -1.69
C SER A 218 8.01 -14.74 -1.56
N LEU A 219 8.55 -14.09 -2.60
CA LEU A 219 8.91 -12.67 -2.54
C LEU A 219 7.67 -11.77 -2.37
N LEU A 220 6.57 -12.12 -3.03
CA LEU A 220 5.33 -11.34 -3.01
C LEU A 220 4.73 -11.21 -1.59
N PRO A 221 4.47 -12.28 -0.84
CA PRO A 221 4.06 -12.16 0.56
C PRO A 221 5.17 -11.57 1.43
N ALA A 222 6.46 -11.82 1.14
CA ALA A 222 7.57 -11.26 1.92
C ALA A 222 7.55 -9.74 1.99
N VAL A 223 7.37 -9.06 0.86
CA VAL A 223 7.40 -7.59 0.82
C VAL A 223 6.11 -6.95 1.36
N ASN A 224 4.99 -7.69 1.36
CA ASN A 224 3.76 -7.24 1.99
C ASN A 224 3.81 -7.41 3.51
N ILE A 225 4.24 -8.57 3.99
CA ILE A 225 4.44 -8.83 5.42
C ILE A 225 5.53 -7.90 5.97
N GLY A 226 6.67 -7.80 5.28
CA GLY A 226 7.79 -6.95 5.65
C GLY A 226 7.42 -5.47 5.76
N GLY A 227 6.51 -4.97 4.92
CA GLY A 227 6.01 -3.59 5.01
C GLY A 227 5.30 -3.25 6.33
N CYS A 228 4.92 -4.26 7.11
CA CYS A 228 4.23 -4.08 8.38
C CYS A 228 5.18 -3.72 9.53
N GLY A 229 6.44 -4.12 9.49
CA GLY A 229 7.27 -4.25 10.69
C GLY A 229 7.73 -2.93 11.34
N THR A 230 8.73 -2.25 10.76
CA THR A 230 9.22 -0.97 11.32
C THR A 230 8.46 0.23 10.77
N LEU A 231 8.63 1.41 11.39
CA LEU A 231 8.10 2.66 10.84
C LEU A 231 8.65 2.97 9.45
N ILE A 232 9.91 2.60 9.18
CA ILE A 232 10.59 2.85 7.91
C ILE A 232 10.18 1.82 6.84
N ALA A 233 9.72 0.63 7.28
CA ALA A 233 9.37 -0.47 6.39
C ALA A 233 8.27 -0.15 5.38
N SER A 234 7.44 0.87 5.64
CA SER A 234 6.45 1.35 4.68
C SER A 234 6.21 2.85 4.82
N LEU A 235 6.05 3.52 3.67
CA LEU A 235 5.66 4.94 3.61
C LEU A 235 4.34 5.20 4.36
N ALA A 236 3.43 4.22 4.38
CA ALA A 236 2.18 4.28 5.13
C ALA A 236 2.41 4.54 6.62
N SER A 237 3.30 3.74 7.21
CA SER A 237 3.65 3.81 8.63
C SER A 237 4.28 5.16 8.98
N LEU A 238 5.12 5.71 8.08
CA LEU A 238 5.70 7.05 8.24
C LEU A 238 4.66 8.17 8.15
N ILE A 239 3.68 8.06 7.24
CA ILE A 239 2.61 9.05 7.11
C ILE A 239 1.78 9.09 8.39
N THR A 240 1.35 7.93 8.89
CA THR A 240 0.58 7.83 10.14
C THR A 240 1.37 8.33 11.33
N PHE A 241 2.65 7.96 11.44
CA PHE A 241 3.51 8.47 12.50
C PHE A 241 3.69 9.99 12.45
N SER A 242 3.89 10.53 11.25
CA SER A 242 4.00 11.98 11.04
C SER A 242 2.74 12.71 11.45
N GLU A 243 1.57 12.12 11.18
CA GLU A 243 0.28 12.70 11.57
C GLU A 243 0.01 12.58 13.07
N PHE A 244 0.41 11.46 13.69
CA PHE A 244 0.36 11.27 15.14
C PHE A 244 1.21 12.30 15.86
N LYS A 245 2.47 12.46 15.42
CA LYS A 245 3.42 13.41 16.03
C LYS A 245 2.90 14.85 16.02
N LYS A 246 2.14 15.25 15.00
CA LYS A 246 1.51 16.59 14.94
C LYS A 246 0.41 16.79 15.98
N HIS A 247 -0.34 15.75 16.31
CA HIS A 247 -1.51 15.84 17.20
C HIS A 247 -1.19 15.52 18.66
N GLN A 248 -0.26 14.60 18.91
CA GLN A 248 0.08 14.14 20.26
C GLN A 248 1.61 13.99 20.43
N PRO A 249 2.39 15.09 20.35
CA PRO A 249 3.85 15.05 20.40
C PRO A 249 4.41 14.42 21.69
N GLU A 250 3.71 14.57 22.81
CA GLU A 250 4.16 14.07 24.12
C GLU A 250 4.08 12.54 24.25
N LYS A 251 3.26 11.88 23.42
CA LYS A 251 3.03 10.42 23.48
C LYS A 251 3.79 9.63 22.41
N VAL A 252 4.69 10.29 21.68
CA VAL A 252 5.45 9.68 20.57
C VAL A 252 6.18 8.40 20.99
N LYS A 253 6.86 8.39 22.15
CA LYS A 253 7.57 7.19 22.62
C LYS A 253 6.61 6.01 22.85
N GLY A 254 5.47 6.27 23.50
CA GLY A 254 4.45 5.26 23.75
C GLY A 254 3.85 4.71 22.45
N TYR A 255 3.62 5.57 21.45
CA TYR A 255 3.17 5.17 20.13
C TYR A 255 4.19 4.26 19.44
N VAL A 256 5.47 4.63 19.40
CA VAL A 256 6.51 3.83 18.72
C VAL A 256 6.64 2.44 19.34
N VAL A 257 6.59 2.34 20.67
CA VAL A 257 6.64 1.05 21.37
C VAL A 257 5.42 0.18 21.03
N ARG A 258 4.19 0.72 21.17
CA ARG A 258 2.96 -0.03 20.85
C ARG A 258 2.91 -0.43 19.38
N PHE A 259 3.26 0.49 18.48
CA PHE A 259 3.39 0.24 17.05
C PHE A 259 4.33 -0.93 16.79
N SER A 260 5.53 -0.89 17.36
CA SER A 260 6.54 -1.91 17.13
C SER A 260 6.09 -3.27 17.65
N VAL A 261 5.56 -3.33 18.88
CA VAL A 261 5.10 -4.60 19.49
C VAL A 261 4.00 -5.24 18.65
N ILE A 262 2.97 -4.49 18.28
CA ILE A 262 1.84 -5.02 17.50
C ILE A 262 2.31 -5.47 16.12
N ASN A 263 3.10 -4.65 15.43
CA ASN A 263 3.52 -4.94 14.07
C ASN A 263 4.53 -6.07 13.97
N PHE A 264 5.51 -6.15 14.89
CA PHE A 264 6.41 -7.30 14.93
C PHE A 264 5.66 -8.58 15.27
N SER A 265 4.63 -8.52 16.13
CA SER A 265 3.76 -9.68 16.38
C SER A 265 3.05 -10.12 15.11
N PHE A 266 2.52 -9.18 14.31
CA PHE A 266 1.91 -9.48 13.01
C PHE A 266 2.91 -10.09 12.03
N VAL A 267 4.10 -9.49 11.89
CA VAL A 267 5.15 -10.00 11.01
C VAL A 267 5.53 -11.43 11.39
N ILE A 268 5.72 -11.73 12.68
CA ILE A 268 6.07 -13.07 13.16
C ILE A 268 4.94 -14.07 12.85
N LEU A 269 3.70 -13.73 13.18
CA LEU A 269 2.56 -14.63 12.95
C LEU A 269 2.32 -14.90 11.46
N LEU A 270 2.40 -13.86 10.62
CA LEU A 270 2.24 -14.00 9.17
C LEU A 270 3.42 -14.74 8.54
N PHE A 271 4.64 -14.51 9.01
CA PHE A 271 5.82 -15.27 8.57
C PHE A 271 5.67 -16.75 8.88
N LEU A 272 5.34 -17.10 10.13
CA LEU A 272 5.14 -18.50 10.53
C LEU A 272 4.04 -19.16 9.71
N LEU A 273 2.90 -18.49 9.53
CA LEU A 273 1.81 -19.00 8.71
C LEU A 273 2.25 -19.23 7.27
N GLN A 274 2.96 -18.28 6.65
CA GLN A 274 3.42 -18.40 5.28
C GLN A 274 4.49 -19.49 5.11
N THR A 275 5.34 -19.74 6.12
CA THR A 275 6.31 -20.86 6.09
C THR A 275 5.65 -22.24 6.19
N LEU A 276 4.43 -22.32 6.72
CA LEU A 276 3.68 -23.58 6.82
C LEU A 276 2.88 -23.90 5.56
N ILE A 277 2.74 -22.92 4.66
CA ILE A 277 1.99 -23.07 3.42
C ILE A 277 3.00 -23.48 2.32
N PRO A 278 2.75 -24.60 1.62
CA PRO A 278 3.62 -25.10 0.56
C PRO A 278 3.60 -24.22 -0.69
#